data_AF-A0A6G4QRY4-F1
#
_entry.id   AF-A0A6G4QRY4-F1
#
_cell.length_a   1.000
_cell.length_b   1.000
_cell.length_c   1.000
_cell.angle_alpha   90.00
_cell.angle_beta   90.00
_cell.angle_gamma   90.00
#
_symmetry.space_group_name_H-M   'P 1'
#
loop_
_entity.id
_entity.type
_entity.pdbx_description
1 polymer ?
#
loop_
_entity_poly.entity_id
_entity_poly.type
_entity_poly.pdbx_seq_one_letter_code
_entity_poly.pdbx_strand_id
1 'polypeptide(L)'
;MARRDISGAVDFAYLEGFAMGDAAVIEEVLALFREQASLWTPMLDPGHPGWRDAVHTVKGAARGVGANALGEVCQRAEDGQASLDEVKTALDAALLDIAAYVHEQALKSLKG
;
A
#
# COMPACT_ATOMS: atom_id res chain seq x y z
N MET A 1 -3.63 19.65 13.26
CA MET A 1 -4.04 18.46 14.05
C MET A 1 -4.20 17.24 13.12
N ALA A 2 -3.29 17.03 12.14
CA ALA A 2 -3.54 16.09 11.02
C ALA A 2 -2.29 15.31 10.56
N ARG A 3 -1.31 15.11 11.46
CA ARG A 3 -0.17 14.20 11.21
C ARG A 3 -0.24 12.93 12.08
N ARG A 4 -1.31 12.77 12.87
CA ARG A 4 -1.37 11.85 14.01
C ARG A 4 -2.06 10.51 13.73
N ASP A 5 -2.73 10.36 12.59
CA ASP A 5 -3.50 9.14 12.24
C ASP A 5 -2.90 8.35 11.06
N ILE A 6 -1.66 8.64 10.68
CA ILE A 6 -0.92 7.87 9.67
C ILE A 6 -0.02 6.92 10.45
N SER A 7 -0.22 5.61 10.30
CA SER A 7 0.60 4.58 10.94
C SER A 7 2.08 4.66 10.53
N GLY A 8 2.35 5.34 9.41
CA GLY A 8 3.68 5.47 8.82
C GLY A 8 4.01 4.27 7.93
N ALA A 9 3.01 3.48 7.55
CA ALA A 9 3.14 2.35 6.63
C ALA A 9 3.45 2.80 5.21
N VAL A 10 3.07 4.03 4.82
CA VAL A 10 3.32 4.60 3.48
C VAL A 10 4.12 5.90 3.58
N ASP A 11 5.23 5.96 2.85
CA ASP A 11 6.00 7.19 2.65
C ASP A 11 5.41 8.03 1.50
N PHE A 12 4.47 8.91 1.84
CA PHE A 12 3.86 9.80 0.85
C PHE A 12 4.83 10.85 0.30
N ALA A 13 5.90 11.20 1.01
CA ALA A 13 6.90 12.14 0.50
C ALA A 13 7.71 11.50 -0.64
N TYR A 14 8.04 10.21 -0.51
CA TYR A 14 8.60 9.43 -1.62
C TYR A 14 7.66 9.44 -2.83
N LEU A 15 6.38 9.13 -2.63
CA LEU A 15 5.40 9.06 -3.72
C LEU A 15 5.19 10.42 -4.41
N GLU A 16 5.08 11.50 -3.63
CA GLU A 16 4.99 12.87 -4.15
C GLU A 16 6.24 13.22 -4.99
N GLY A 17 7.43 12.85 -4.54
CA GLY A 17 8.67 13.03 -5.30
C GLY A 17 8.70 12.22 -6.59
N PHE A 18 8.27 10.96 -6.53
CA PHE A 18 8.18 10.07 -7.70
C PHE A 18 7.22 10.61 -8.76
N ALA A 19 6.08 11.17 -8.34
CA ALA A 19 5.09 11.80 -9.21
C ALA A 19 5.44 13.26 -9.59
N MET A 20 6.62 13.77 -9.22
CA MET A 20 7.02 15.17 -9.43
C MET A 20 5.99 16.19 -8.89
N GLY A 21 5.26 15.83 -7.83
CA GLY A 21 4.20 16.63 -7.24
C GLY A 21 2.88 16.68 -8.02
N ASP A 22 2.73 15.89 -9.09
CA ASP A 22 1.49 15.81 -9.85
C ASP A 22 0.40 15.08 -9.05
N ALA A 23 -0.57 15.85 -8.55
CA ALA A 23 -1.65 15.33 -7.72
C ALA A 23 -2.55 14.31 -8.44
N ALA A 24 -2.74 14.44 -9.76
CA ALA A 24 -3.58 13.50 -10.52
C ALA A 24 -2.89 12.14 -10.64
N VAL A 25 -1.57 12.14 -10.88
CA VAL A 25 -0.77 10.91 -10.91
C VAL A 25 -0.75 10.23 -9.55
N ILE A 26 -0.59 10.99 -8.47
CA ILE A 26 -0.60 10.44 -7.10
C ILE A 26 -1.96 9.78 -6.81
N GLU A 27 -3.07 10.47 -7.13
CA GLU A 27 -4.42 9.95 -6.92
C GLU A 27 -4.65 8.66 -7.73
N GLU A 28 -4.27 8.64 -9.00
CA GLU A 28 -4.42 7.47 -9.87
C GLU A 28 -3.63 6.27 -9.35
N VAL A 29 -2.36 6.46 -8.98
CA VAL A 29 -1.50 5.39 -8.46
C VAL A 29 -2.06 4.80 -7.17
N LEU A 30 -2.53 5.66 -6.25
CA LEU A 30 -3.14 5.20 -5.00
C LEU A 30 -4.49 4.52 -5.22
N ALA A 31 -5.29 4.96 -6.19
CA ALA A 31 -6.53 4.31 -6.56
C ALA A 31 -6.27 2.90 -7.15
N LEU A 32 -5.32 2.77 -8.07
CA LEU A 32 -4.92 1.49 -8.65
C LEU A 32 -4.38 0.51 -7.61
N PHE A 33 -3.61 1.00 -6.63
CA PHE A 33 -3.14 0.16 -5.53
C PHE A 33 -4.31 -0.41 -4.71
N ARG A 34 -5.28 0.44 -4.36
CA ARG A 34 -6.47 0.03 -3.59
C ARG A 34 -7.35 -0.96 -4.35
N GLU A 35 -7.56 -0.73 -5.64
CA GLU A 35 -8.32 -1.65 -6.50
C GLU A 35 -7.65 -3.02 -6.55
N GLN A 36 -6.34 -3.06 -6.84
CA GLN A 36 -5.61 -4.32 -6.94
C GLN A 36 -5.47 -5.05 -5.61
N ALA A 37 -5.38 -4.33 -4.48
CA ALA A 37 -5.37 -4.96 -3.16
C ALA A 37 -6.59 -5.87 -2.92
N SER A 38 -7.77 -5.49 -3.44
CA SER A 38 -8.97 -6.32 -3.36
C SER A 38 -8.86 -7.64 -4.13
N LEU A 39 -8.06 -7.67 -5.20
CA LEU A 39 -7.80 -8.86 -6.02
C LEU A 39 -6.78 -9.79 -5.35
N TRP A 40 -5.74 -9.22 -4.72
CA TRP A 40 -4.67 -9.99 -4.08
C TRP A 40 -5.09 -10.60 -2.74
N THR A 41 -5.90 -9.89 -1.94
CA THR A 41 -6.33 -10.31 -0.61
C THR A 41 -6.86 -11.76 -0.53
N PRO A 42 -7.80 -12.21 -1.40
CA PRO A 42 -8.26 -13.60 -1.38
C PRO A 42 -7.20 -14.61 -1.83
N MET A 43 -6.17 -14.18 -2.58
CA MET A 43 -5.08 -15.04 -3.02
C MET A 43 -4.00 -15.24 -1.94
N LEU A 44 -3.94 -14.37 -0.92
CA LEU A 44 -3.00 -14.48 0.21
C LEU A 44 -3.44 -15.58 1.20
N ASP A 45 -3.73 -16.76 0.68
CA ASP A 45 -4.13 -17.94 1.45
C ASP A 45 -3.17 -19.10 1.11
N PRO A 46 -2.61 -19.83 2.10
CA PRO A 46 -1.68 -20.92 1.82
C PRO A 46 -2.24 -22.03 0.92
N GLY A 47 -3.57 -22.21 0.90
CA GLY A 47 -4.29 -23.15 0.06
C GLY A 47 -4.59 -22.63 -1.36
N HIS A 48 -4.41 -21.34 -1.63
CA HIS A 48 -4.63 -20.76 -2.95
C HIS A 48 -3.38 -20.97 -3.83
N PRO A 49 -3.47 -21.63 -5.01
CA PRO A 49 -2.29 -22.00 -5.81
C PRO A 49 -1.44 -20.79 -6.26
N GLY A 50 -2.06 -19.62 -6.41
CA GLY A 50 -1.41 -18.37 -6.82
C GLY A 50 -0.88 -17.49 -5.67
N TRP A 51 -0.82 -17.98 -4.42
CA TRP A 51 -0.44 -17.12 -3.29
C TRP A 51 0.97 -16.53 -3.42
N ARG A 52 1.92 -17.28 -4.02
CA ARG A 52 3.30 -16.82 -4.22
C ARG A 52 3.35 -15.64 -5.21
N ASP A 53 2.62 -15.74 -6.31
CA ASP A 53 2.53 -14.68 -7.31
C ASP A 53 1.83 -13.44 -6.73
N ALA A 54 0.82 -13.65 -5.88
CA ALA A 54 0.18 -12.56 -5.14
C ALA A 54 1.17 -11.84 -4.22
N VAL A 55 1.94 -12.56 -3.40
CA VAL A 55 2.97 -11.95 -2.53
C VAL A 55 4.00 -11.18 -3.36
N HIS A 56 4.47 -11.75 -4.48
CA HIS A 56 5.41 -11.09 -5.37
C HIS A 56 4.85 -9.79 -5.97
N THR A 57 3.60 -9.83 -6.41
CA THR A 57 2.92 -8.68 -7.01
C THR A 57 2.68 -7.58 -5.96
N VAL A 58 2.21 -7.95 -4.76
CA VAL A 58 2.03 -7.04 -3.63
C VAL A 58 3.36 -6.38 -3.27
N LYS A 59 4.47 -7.13 -3.24
CA LYS A 59 5.81 -6.58 -2.98
C LYS A 59 6.19 -5.46 -3.96
N GLY A 60 6.00 -5.71 -5.25
CA GLY A 60 6.31 -4.76 -6.31
C GLY A 60 5.45 -3.50 -6.19
N ALA A 61 4.14 -3.67 -6.04
CA ALA A 61 3.20 -2.57 -5.89
C ALA A 61 3.48 -1.73 -4.63
N ALA A 62 3.78 -2.39 -3.50
CA ALA A 62 4.10 -1.75 -2.24
C ALA A 62 5.30 -0.80 -2.37
N ARG A 63 6.39 -1.28 -3.00
CA ARG A 63 7.58 -0.45 -3.26
C ARG A 63 7.29 0.70 -4.23
N GLY A 64 6.41 0.50 -5.20
CA GLY A 64 5.97 1.54 -6.13
C GLY A 64 5.28 2.72 -5.44
N VAL A 65 4.46 2.45 -4.42
CA VAL A 65 3.70 3.49 -3.69
C VAL A 65 4.40 4.00 -2.42
N GLY A 66 5.61 3.52 -2.12
CA GLY A 66 6.34 3.90 -0.89
C GLY A 66 5.92 3.13 0.37
N ALA A 67 5.13 2.05 0.24
CA ALA A 67 4.74 1.16 1.32
C ALA A 67 5.85 0.16 1.68
N ASN A 68 7.04 0.68 2.05
CA ASN A 68 8.25 -0.13 2.20
C ASN A 68 8.11 -1.24 3.25
N ALA A 69 7.40 -0.98 4.36
CA ALA A 69 7.18 -1.99 5.40
C ALA A 69 6.42 -3.22 4.86
N LEU A 70 5.39 -3.00 4.02
CA LEU A 70 4.69 -4.07 3.33
C LEU A 70 5.61 -4.80 2.35
N GLY A 71 6.40 -4.07 1.56
CA GLY A 71 7.37 -4.66 0.63
C GLY A 71 8.38 -5.58 1.34
N GLU A 72 8.87 -5.17 2.50
CA GLU A 72 9.80 -5.98 3.30
C GLU A 72 9.13 -7.21 3.91
N VAL A 73 7.89 -7.10 4.39
CA VAL A 73 7.13 -8.27 4.88
C VAL A 73 6.88 -9.27 3.74
N CYS A 74 6.54 -8.79 2.53
CA CYS A 74 6.40 -9.64 1.35
C CYS A 74 7.72 -10.33 0.98
N GLN A 75 8.85 -9.62 1.02
CA GLN A 75 10.16 -10.22 0.78
C GLN A 75 10.46 -11.33 1.79
N ARG A 76 10.24 -11.06 3.09
CA ARG A 76 10.39 -12.10 4.12
C ARG A 76 9.45 -13.29 3.90
N ALA A 77 8.23 -13.06 3.43
CA ALA A 77 7.29 -14.14 3.12
C ALA A 77 7.76 -15.00 1.93
N GLU A 78 8.33 -14.40 0.88
CA GLU A 78 8.98 -15.15 -0.21
C GLU A 78 10.15 -16.00 0.30
N ASP A 79 10.92 -15.47 1.25
CA ASP A 79 12.07 -16.14 1.87
C ASP A 79 11.66 -17.16 2.97
N GLY A 80 10.36 -17.32 3.24
CA GLY A 80 9.83 -18.24 4.26
C GLY A 80 10.02 -17.77 5.71
N GLN A 81 10.28 -16.48 5.91
CA GLN A 81 10.57 -15.84 7.19
C GLN A 81 9.39 -15.03 7.75
N ALA A 82 8.30 -14.89 6.99
CA ALA A 82 7.06 -14.26 7.44
C ALA A 82 5.85 -15.05 6.92
N SER A 83 4.75 -14.95 7.65
CA SER A 83 3.46 -15.57 7.33
C SER A 83 2.63 -14.71 6.36
N LEU A 84 1.65 -15.33 5.70
CA LEU A 84 0.70 -14.58 4.87
C LEU A 84 -0.22 -13.67 5.70
N ASP A 85 -0.43 -13.97 6.98
CA ASP A 85 -1.20 -13.11 7.87
C ASP A 85 -0.42 -11.84 8.26
N GLU A 86 0.91 -11.92 8.38
CA GLU A 86 1.76 -10.72 8.49
C GLU A 86 1.69 -9.87 7.22
N VAL A 87 1.68 -10.49 6.03
CA VAL A 87 1.50 -9.76 4.75
C VAL A 87 0.15 -9.04 4.72
N LYS A 88 -0.94 -9.72 5.09
CA LYS A 88 -2.27 -9.11 5.17
C LYS A 88 -2.31 -7.94 6.17
N THR A 89 -1.75 -8.13 7.36
CA THR A 89 -1.69 -7.08 8.38
C THR A 89 -0.93 -5.85 7.88
N ALA A 90 0.20 -6.05 7.20
CA ALA A 90 0.96 -4.95 6.61
C ALA A 90 0.22 -4.28 5.43
N LEU A 91 -0.55 -5.07 4.65
CA LEU A 91 -1.38 -4.55 3.57
C LEU A 91 -2.52 -3.67 4.12
N ASP A 92 -3.17 -4.11 5.20
CA ASP A 92 -4.22 -3.33 5.87
C ASP A 92 -3.69 -2.01 6.41
N ALA A 93 -2.49 -2.01 7.01
CA ALA A 93 -1.84 -0.79 7.48
C ALA A 93 -1.56 0.19 6.33
N ALA A 94 -1.06 -0.32 5.19
CA ALA A 94 -0.84 0.51 4.00
C ALA A 94 -2.16 1.08 3.45
N LEU A 95 -3.22 0.26 3.37
CA LEU A 95 -4.54 0.70 2.90
C LEU A 95 -5.16 1.76 3.82
N LEU A 96 -4.97 1.63 5.13
CA LEU A 96 -5.42 2.62 6.11
C LEU A 96 -4.73 3.97 5.91
N ASP A 97 -3.41 3.97 5.77
CA ASP A 97 -2.63 5.19 5.51
C ASP A 97 -3.06 5.86 4.19
N ILE A 98 -3.25 5.08 3.13
CA ILE A 98 -3.71 5.59 1.83
C ILE A 98 -5.10 6.22 1.97
N ALA A 99 -6.03 5.57 2.67
CA ALA A 99 -7.37 6.11 2.89
C ALA A 99 -7.33 7.45 3.65
N ALA A 100 -6.48 7.54 4.68
CA ALA A 100 -6.28 8.77 5.45
C ALA A 100 -5.70 9.90 4.58
N TYR A 101 -4.68 9.60 3.76
CA TYR A 101 -4.05 10.57 2.86
C TYR A 101 -5.04 11.11 1.82
N VAL A 102 -5.79 10.22 1.14
CA VAL A 102 -6.79 10.63 0.15
C VAL A 102 -7.89 11.48 0.79
N HIS A 103 -8.34 11.12 2.00
CA HIS A 103 -9.32 11.92 2.72
C HIS A 103 -8.78 13.33 3.06
N GLU A 104 -7.52 13.43 3.49
CA GLU A 104 -6.89 14.72 3.76
C GLU A 104 -6.79 15.58 2.50
N GLN A 105 -6.44 15.00 1.36
CA GLN A 105 -6.37 15.72 0.08
C GLN A 105 -7.75 16.25 -0.36
N ALA A 106 -8.80 15.45 -0.21
CA ALA A 106 -10.17 15.89 -0.47
C ALA A 106 -10.60 17.05 0.44
N LEU A 107 -10.19 17.04 1.72
CA LEU A 107 -10.47 18.17 2.62
C LEU A 107 -9.68 19.43 2.28
N LYS A 108 -8.47 19.30 1.73
CA LYS A 108 -7.65 20.42 1.26
C LYS A 108 -8.26 21.06 0.00
N SER A 109 -8.73 20.26 -0.95
CA SER A 109 -9.35 20.77 -2.19
C SER A 109 -10.65 21.53 -1.94
N LEU A 110 -11.39 21.19 -0.89
CA LEU A 110 -12.61 21.93 -0.48
C LEU A 110 -12.34 23.28 0.21
N LYS A 111 -11.11 23.51 0.67
CA LYS A 111 -10.71 24.75 1.37
C LYS A 111 -10.00 25.76 0.46
N GLY A 112 -9.58 25.33 -0.73
CA GLY A 112 -9.02 26.18 -1.79
C GLY A 112 -10.11 26.68 -2.72
#